data_AF-A0A957BHC9-F1
#
_entry.id   AF-A0A957BHC9-F1
#
_cell.length_a   1.000
_cell.length_b   1.000
_cell.length_c   1.000
_cell.angle_alpha   90.00
_cell.angle_beta   90.00
_cell.angle_gamma   90.00
#
_symmetry.space_group_name_H-M   'P 1'
#
loop_
_entity.id
_entity.type
_entity.pdbx_description
1 polymer ?
#
loop_
_entity_poly.entity_id
_entity_poly.type
_entity_poly.pdbx_seq_one_letter_code
_entity_poly.pdbx_strand_id
1 'polypeptide(L)'
;PIPFGANVVELHLMIPSLGLDRRLQGSVNSQMILVDETTGLFVQRDNQASVLLDLQQVLPELVTTPVPEGCDTCAYVTYALPFSGVEGEGWLRDPVLLASLENFFTITLGPHFPAGAVVGLRRSATAFAPAHSIAVMEDGRLYRWLANEGEVEPVGVASPELLAAYGVLDAPALAQQYSAPCPGTPLESLMLAGRGESPPIVLVCPEFAVPSTLQPLYVALDAALRDLLATSQATLPRPPATFPLDAVLDYQRSDGAQLTIFMDDTAVATLNNSQTISATLSSSQVISLTTQLLASGSLRTGLSTFLGAGTATPVATRSVLLVRGPGGVYDAQWSDAFNVVELVELNQLLNELLTGETAVPNSASTPGPEETAVPDETPTPTPDSG
;
A
#
# COMPACT_ATOMS: atom_id res chain seq x y z
N PRO A 1 -45.33 22.77 1.89
CA PRO A 1 -43.91 23.06 1.54
C PRO A 1 -43.00 22.02 2.19
N ILE A 2 -42.12 21.41 1.41
CA ILE A 2 -41.12 20.47 1.94
C ILE A 2 -39.98 21.29 2.57
N PRO A 3 -39.60 21.05 3.84
CA PRO A 3 -38.45 21.73 4.45
C PRO A 3 -37.16 21.45 3.68
N PHE A 4 -36.30 22.46 3.50
CA PHE A 4 -35.04 22.31 2.76
C PHE A 4 -34.06 21.30 3.38
N GLY A 5 -34.15 21.05 4.69
CA GLY A 5 -33.37 20.04 5.41
C GLY A 5 -34.07 18.70 5.59
N ALA A 6 -35.20 18.46 4.91
CA ALA A 6 -35.87 17.16 4.99
C ALA A 6 -35.05 16.07 4.27
N ASN A 7 -35.04 14.87 4.84
CA ASN A 7 -34.33 13.74 4.27
C ASN A 7 -35.09 13.17 3.06
N VAL A 8 -34.39 12.95 1.96
CA VAL A 8 -34.86 12.27 0.75
C VAL A 8 -34.45 10.80 0.71
N VAL A 9 -33.35 10.46 1.38
CA VAL A 9 -32.81 9.12 1.48
C VAL A 9 -32.25 8.94 2.88
N GLU A 10 -32.59 7.83 3.52
CA GLU A 10 -31.92 7.32 4.71
C GLU A 10 -31.47 5.89 4.42
N LEU A 11 -30.23 5.57 4.73
CA LEU A 11 -29.66 4.24 4.53
C LEU A 11 -28.73 3.90 5.70
N HIS A 12 -28.80 2.68 6.18
CA HIS A 12 -27.99 2.17 7.27
C HIS A 12 -27.42 0.80 6.89
N LEU A 13 -26.10 0.65 6.95
CA LEU A 13 -25.39 -0.60 6.73
C LEU A 13 -24.77 -1.08 8.06
N MET A 14 -25.04 -2.31 8.44
CA MET A 14 -24.55 -2.92 9.68
C MET A 14 -23.99 -4.32 9.46
N ILE A 15 -22.87 -4.63 10.14
CA ILE A 15 -22.35 -5.99 10.31
C ILE A 15 -21.94 -6.14 11.79
N PRO A 16 -22.79 -6.74 12.64
CA PRO A 16 -22.58 -6.76 14.09
C PRO A 16 -21.25 -7.36 14.54
N SER A 17 -20.84 -8.49 13.96
CA SER A 17 -19.58 -9.19 14.30
C SER A 17 -18.32 -8.39 13.99
N LEU A 18 -18.40 -7.42 13.08
CA LEU A 18 -17.32 -6.48 12.76
C LEU A 18 -17.45 -5.16 13.53
N GLY A 19 -18.55 -4.95 14.25
CA GLY A 19 -18.93 -3.64 14.76
C GLY A 19 -19.02 -2.59 13.65
N LEU A 20 -19.37 -2.98 12.42
CA LEU A 20 -19.62 -2.04 11.34
C LEU A 20 -21.00 -1.46 11.54
N ASP A 21 -21.09 -0.14 11.69
CA ASP A 21 -22.35 0.57 11.83
C ASP A 21 -22.21 1.93 11.13
N ARG A 22 -22.77 2.03 9.92
CA ARG A 22 -22.63 3.22 9.07
C ARG A 22 -23.94 3.69 8.50
N ARG A 23 -24.21 4.98 8.66
CA ARG A 23 -25.45 5.63 8.25
C ARG A 23 -25.19 6.72 7.23
N LEU A 24 -26.09 6.82 6.25
CA LEU A 24 -26.12 7.83 5.21
C LEU A 24 -27.49 8.50 5.26
N GLN A 25 -27.49 9.83 5.30
CA GLN A 25 -28.68 10.66 5.20
C GLN A 25 -28.49 11.67 4.07
N GLY A 26 -29.37 11.61 3.08
CA GLY A 26 -29.44 12.56 1.99
C GLY A 26 -30.60 13.51 2.17
N SER A 27 -30.42 14.80 1.91
CA SER A 27 -31.48 15.81 2.02
C SER A 27 -31.78 16.53 0.69
N VAL A 28 -32.93 17.20 0.63
CA VAL A 28 -33.47 17.87 -0.58
C VAL A 28 -32.49 18.91 -1.16
N ASN A 29 -31.68 19.54 -0.33
CA ASN A 29 -30.64 20.49 -0.73
C ASN A 29 -29.39 19.83 -1.37
N SER A 30 -29.45 18.56 -1.74
CA SER A 30 -28.31 17.81 -2.30
C SER A 30 -27.12 17.69 -1.35
N GLN A 31 -27.39 17.67 -0.05
CA GLN A 31 -26.41 17.40 0.99
C GLN A 31 -26.51 15.94 1.42
N MET A 32 -25.36 15.35 1.74
CA MET A 32 -25.26 14.04 2.37
C MET A 32 -24.50 14.15 3.68
N ILE A 33 -25.04 13.52 4.72
CA ILE A 33 -24.39 13.32 6.00
C ILE A 33 -24.11 11.83 6.09
N LEU A 34 -22.84 11.47 6.26
CA LEU A 34 -22.43 10.11 6.54
C LEU A 34 -21.91 10.05 7.97
N VAL A 35 -22.26 8.99 8.68
CA VAL A 35 -21.87 8.76 10.07
C VAL A 35 -21.36 7.34 10.20
N ASP A 36 -20.21 7.17 10.86
CA ASP A 36 -19.74 5.91 11.40
C ASP A 36 -20.12 5.89 12.88
N GLU A 37 -21.21 5.19 13.21
CA GLU A 37 -21.79 5.22 14.56
C GLU A 37 -20.87 4.53 15.58
N THR A 38 -20.03 3.60 15.12
CA THR A 38 -19.04 2.90 15.95
C THR A 38 -17.93 3.82 16.44
N THR A 39 -17.42 4.70 15.56
CA THR A 39 -16.33 5.64 15.88
C THR A 39 -16.81 7.03 16.24
N GLY A 40 -18.09 7.36 15.98
CA GLY A 40 -18.65 8.69 16.11
C GLY A 40 -18.17 9.69 15.05
N LEU A 41 -17.45 9.22 14.02
CA LEU A 41 -17.00 10.06 12.92
C LEU A 41 -18.19 10.45 12.04
N PHE A 42 -18.27 11.72 11.67
CA PHE A 42 -19.27 12.18 10.71
C PHE A 42 -18.63 13.09 9.67
N VAL A 43 -19.15 13.02 8.44
CA VAL A 43 -18.73 13.87 7.33
C VAL A 43 -19.95 14.36 6.60
N GLN A 44 -19.99 15.66 6.35
CA GLN A 44 -20.96 16.29 5.47
C GLN A 44 -20.34 16.50 4.08
N ARG A 45 -21.10 16.16 3.04
CA ARG A 45 -20.78 16.41 1.63
C ARG A 45 -21.90 17.22 1.00
N ASP A 46 -21.56 18.31 0.33
CA ASP A 46 -22.50 19.12 -0.45
C ASP A 46 -22.44 18.73 -1.93
N ASN A 47 -23.41 19.20 -2.73
CA ASN A 47 -23.49 18.96 -4.17
C ASN A 47 -23.56 17.47 -4.58
N GLN A 48 -24.23 16.64 -3.78
CA GLN A 48 -24.35 15.19 -3.99
C GLN A 48 -25.60 14.77 -4.78
N ALA A 49 -26.14 15.68 -5.61
CA ALA A 49 -27.42 15.47 -6.31
C ALA A 49 -27.45 14.16 -7.12
N SER A 50 -26.36 13.84 -7.83
CA SER A 50 -26.25 12.62 -8.65
C SER A 50 -26.31 11.35 -7.80
N VAL A 51 -25.54 11.28 -6.71
CA VAL A 51 -25.52 10.12 -5.80
C VAL A 51 -26.90 9.89 -5.19
N LEU A 52 -27.58 10.95 -4.77
CA LEU A 52 -28.93 10.87 -4.23
C LEU A 52 -29.96 10.42 -5.26
N LEU A 53 -29.80 10.80 -6.52
CA LEU A 53 -30.66 10.34 -7.60
C LEU A 53 -30.47 8.84 -7.86
N ASP A 54 -29.22 8.38 -7.90
CA ASP A 54 -28.89 6.96 -8.11
C ASP A 54 -29.47 6.10 -6.97
N LEU A 55 -29.31 6.53 -5.71
CA LEU A 55 -29.90 5.82 -4.57
C LEU A 55 -31.43 5.76 -4.64
N GLN A 56 -32.09 6.86 -5.03
CA GLN A 56 -33.55 6.87 -5.19
C GLN A 56 -34.06 5.96 -6.32
N GLN A 57 -33.21 5.63 -7.30
CA GLN A 57 -33.53 4.69 -8.38
C GLN A 57 -33.27 3.24 -7.98
N VAL A 58 -32.16 2.98 -7.28
CA VAL A 58 -31.73 1.60 -6.94
C VAL A 58 -32.47 1.05 -5.73
N LEU A 59 -32.68 1.85 -4.68
CA LEU A 59 -33.28 1.36 -3.43
C LEU A 59 -34.71 0.80 -3.57
N PRO A 60 -35.60 1.33 -4.43
CA PRO A 60 -36.91 0.71 -4.66
C PRO A 60 -36.84 -0.68 -5.29
N GLU A 61 -35.75 -1.00 -6.00
CA GLU A 61 -35.54 -2.29 -6.66
C GLU A 61 -34.73 -3.28 -5.80
N LEU A 62 -34.24 -2.83 -4.63
CA LEU A 62 -33.44 -3.65 -3.75
C LEU A 62 -34.26 -4.81 -3.18
N VAL A 63 -33.81 -6.04 -3.47
CA VAL A 63 -34.38 -7.26 -2.90
C VAL A 63 -33.58 -7.66 -1.67
N THR A 64 -34.13 -7.43 -0.49
CA THR A 64 -33.59 -7.98 0.77
C THR A 64 -34.25 -9.31 1.11
N THR A 65 -33.53 -10.13 1.88
CA THR A 65 -34.08 -11.36 2.47
C THR A 65 -34.03 -11.26 4.00
N PRO A 66 -34.87 -11.99 4.75
CA PRO A 66 -34.74 -12.02 6.21
C PRO A 66 -33.34 -12.48 6.62
N VAL A 67 -32.75 -11.81 7.61
CA VAL A 67 -31.48 -12.24 8.21
C VAL A 67 -31.75 -13.53 8.99
N PRO A 68 -30.92 -14.59 8.83
CA PRO A 68 -31.03 -15.77 9.66
C PRO A 68 -30.92 -15.44 11.15
N GLU A 69 -31.70 -16.11 11.99
CA GLU A 69 -31.67 -15.87 13.44
C GLU A 69 -30.26 -16.07 14.01
N GLY A 70 -29.74 -15.04 14.69
CA GLY A 70 -28.39 -15.07 15.29
C GLY A 70 -27.24 -14.89 14.29
N CYS A 71 -27.47 -14.47 13.05
CA CYS A 71 -26.40 -14.20 12.09
C CYS A 71 -25.72 -12.84 12.33
N ASP A 72 -24.76 -12.80 13.26
CA ASP A 72 -23.97 -11.59 13.52
C ASP A 72 -22.95 -11.29 12.40
N THR A 73 -22.72 -12.24 11.49
CA THR A 73 -21.84 -12.13 10.32
C THR A 73 -22.55 -11.59 9.07
N CYS A 74 -23.88 -11.48 9.09
CA CYS A 74 -24.66 -11.05 7.93
C CYS A 74 -24.66 -9.52 7.79
N ALA A 75 -24.48 -9.04 6.55
CA ALA A 75 -24.64 -7.62 6.19
C ALA A 75 -26.12 -7.23 6.19
N TYR A 76 -26.52 -6.49 7.21
CA TYR A 76 -27.89 -5.99 7.35
C TYR A 76 -27.97 -4.56 6.83
N VAL A 77 -29.01 -4.29 6.03
CA VAL A 77 -29.30 -2.96 5.51
C VAL A 77 -30.70 -2.53 5.91
N THR A 78 -30.87 -1.27 6.26
CA THR A 78 -32.17 -0.60 6.32
C THR A 78 -32.14 0.63 5.43
N TYR A 79 -33.26 0.95 4.80
CA TYR A 79 -33.38 2.17 4.01
C TYR A 79 -34.80 2.71 4.02
N ALA A 80 -34.91 4.03 3.87
CA ALA A 80 -36.16 4.73 3.71
C ALA A 80 -36.03 5.86 2.67
N LEU A 81 -37.07 6.02 1.87
CA LEU A 81 -37.27 7.11 0.92
C LEU A 81 -38.52 7.90 1.34
N PRO A 82 -38.39 8.87 2.26
CA PRO A 82 -39.55 9.46 2.95
C PRO A 82 -40.59 10.08 2.02
N PHE A 83 -40.19 10.59 0.86
CA PHE A 83 -41.11 11.23 -0.09
C PHE A 83 -41.87 10.26 -1.00
N SER A 84 -41.33 9.07 -1.26
CA SER A 84 -42.04 8.02 -2.01
C SER A 84 -42.75 7.03 -1.10
N GLY A 85 -42.45 7.04 0.21
CA GLY A 85 -42.98 6.08 1.18
C GLY A 85 -42.42 4.67 1.01
N VAL A 86 -41.32 4.53 0.25
CA VAL A 86 -40.65 3.25 0.05
C VAL A 86 -39.65 3.06 1.18
N GLU A 87 -39.71 1.92 1.84
CA GLU A 87 -38.79 1.50 2.89
C GLU A 87 -38.50 0.02 2.75
N GLY A 88 -37.37 -0.42 3.28
CA GLY A 88 -37.01 -1.82 3.28
C GLY A 88 -35.90 -2.12 4.27
N GLU A 89 -35.83 -3.38 4.69
CA GLU A 89 -34.82 -3.87 5.60
C GLU A 89 -34.51 -5.35 5.33
N GLY A 90 -33.31 -5.79 5.70
CA GLY A 90 -32.95 -7.21 5.70
C GLY A 90 -31.50 -7.47 5.33
N TRP A 91 -31.22 -8.73 5.05
CA TRP A 91 -29.91 -9.20 4.62
C TRP A 91 -29.60 -8.71 3.20
N LEU A 92 -28.56 -7.88 3.10
CA LEU A 92 -28.01 -7.38 1.84
C LEU A 92 -27.13 -8.45 1.19
N ARG A 93 -27.68 -9.10 0.16
CA ARG A 93 -26.98 -10.14 -0.62
C ARG A 93 -26.61 -9.70 -2.03
N ASP A 94 -27.02 -8.49 -2.43
CA ASP A 94 -26.59 -7.91 -3.70
C ASP A 94 -25.10 -7.53 -3.59
N PRO A 95 -24.20 -8.22 -4.32
CA PRO A 95 -22.77 -8.01 -4.20
C PRO A 95 -22.33 -6.66 -4.75
N VAL A 96 -23.05 -6.12 -5.75
CA VAL A 96 -22.71 -4.84 -6.39
C VAL A 96 -23.09 -3.70 -5.46
N LEU A 97 -24.29 -3.75 -4.88
CA LEU A 97 -24.73 -2.72 -3.95
C LEU A 97 -23.89 -2.73 -2.66
N LEU A 98 -23.60 -3.90 -2.09
CA LEU A 98 -22.75 -4.02 -0.90
C LEU A 98 -21.35 -3.42 -1.14
N ALA A 99 -20.71 -3.79 -2.25
CA ALA A 99 -19.43 -3.24 -2.67
C ALA A 99 -19.48 -1.72 -2.86
N SER A 100 -20.54 -1.20 -3.48
CA SER A 100 -20.70 0.22 -3.74
C SER A 100 -20.87 1.02 -2.45
N LEU A 101 -21.69 0.52 -1.52
CA LEU A 101 -21.88 1.13 -0.21
C LEU A 101 -20.59 1.10 0.62
N GLU A 102 -19.89 -0.03 0.67
CA GLU A 102 -18.58 -0.12 1.34
C GLU A 102 -17.60 0.93 0.80
N ASN A 103 -17.43 1.00 -0.52
CA ASN A 103 -16.47 1.93 -1.12
C ASN A 103 -16.85 3.37 -0.83
N PHE A 104 -18.13 3.70 -0.97
CA PHE A 104 -18.62 5.06 -0.78
C PHE A 104 -18.41 5.53 0.66
N PHE A 105 -18.75 4.67 1.63
CA PHE A 105 -18.47 4.94 3.04
C PHE A 105 -16.97 5.03 3.31
N THR A 106 -16.15 4.12 2.77
CA THR A 106 -14.70 4.11 3.00
C THR A 106 -14.00 5.34 2.44
N ILE A 107 -14.37 5.80 1.24
CA ILE A 107 -13.81 7.02 0.64
C ILE A 107 -14.18 8.27 1.46
N THR A 108 -15.31 8.23 2.18
CA THR A 108 -15.84 9.40 2.88
C THR A 108 -15.48 9.44 4.37
N LEU A 109 -15.60 8.31 5.06
CA LEU A 109 -15.40 8.15 6.50
C LEU A 109 -14.07 7.46 6.84
N GLY A 110 -13.37 6.89 5.85
CA GLY A 110 -12.21 6.03 6.04
C GLY A 110 -12.57 4.53 6.11
N PRO A 111 -11.58 3.64 5.99
CA PRO A 111 -11.80 2.20 6.05
C PRO A 111 -12.33 1.77 7.42
N HIS A 112 -13.21 0.77 7.45
CA HIS A 112 -13.65 0.14 8.70
C HIS A 112 -12.74 -1.01 9.07
N PHE A 113 -12.36 -1.09 10.34
CA PHE A 113 -11.71 -2.25 10.94
C PHE A 113 -12.37 -2.59 12.27
N PRO A 114 -12.53 -3.88 12.63
CA PRO A 114 -13.13 -4.27 13.90
C PRO A 114 -12.43 -3.64 15.11
N ALA A 115 -13.21 -3.30 16.14
CA ALA A 115 -12.65 -2.77 17.39
C ALA A 115 -11.68 -3.79 18.03
N GLY A 116 -10.48 -3.34 18.39
CA GLY A 116 -9.41 -4.20 18.91
C GLY A 116 -8.50 -4.82 17.83
N ALA A 117 -8.70 -4.47 16.56
CA ALA A 117 -7.74 -4.79 15.52
C ALA A 117 -6.42 -4.05 15.76
N VAL A 118 -5.30 -4.79 15.72
CA VAL A 118 -3.94 -4.25 15.88
C VAL A 118 -3.31 -3.82 14.56
N VAL A 119 -3.69 -4.49 13.47
CA VAL A 119 -3.31 -4.12 12.11
C VAL A 119 -4.40 -4.57 11.14
N GLY A 120 -4.66 -3.79 10.09
CA GLY A 120 -5.66 -4.13 9.09
C GLY A 120 -5.30 -3.62 7.70
N LEU A 121 -5.63 -4.40 6.67
CA LEU A 121 -5.44 -4.04 5.29
C LEU A 121 -6.80 -4.07 4.59
N ARG A 122 -7.16 -2.97 3.93
CA ARG A 122 -8.34 -2.84 3.07
C ARG A 122 -7.89 -2.53 1.65
N ARG A 123 -8.36 -3.28 0.66
CA ARG A 123 -7.99 -3.10 -0.76
C ARG A 123 -9.20 -3.22 -1.67
N SER A 124 -9.30 -2.31 -2.64
CA SER A 124 -10.14 -2.43 -3.82
C SER A 124 -9.32 -2.22 -5.08
N ALA A 125 -9.72 -2.84 -6.19
CA ALA A 125 -9.08 -2.65 -7.49
C ALA A 125 -9.39 -1.28 -8.11
N THR A 126 -10.60 -0.75 -7.87
CA THR A 126 -11.06 0.56 -8.36
C THR A 126 -12.06 1.15 -7.36
N ALA A 127 -12.43 2.42 -7.49
CA ALA A 127 -13.46 3.01 -6.64
C ALA A 127 -14.85 2.35 -6.79
N PHE A 128 -15.03 1.47 -7.78
CA PHE A 128 -16.29 0.79 -8.09
C PHE A 128 -16.21 -0.74 -7.93
N ALA A 129 -15.06 -1.29 -7.57
CA ALA A 129 -14.88 -2.72 -7.37
C ALA A 129 -15.08 -3.08 -5.88
N PRO A 130 -15.57 -4.28 -5.54
CA PRO A 130 -15.63 -4.74 -4.15
C PRO A 130 -14.29 -4.55 -3.44
N ALA A 131 -14.32 -3.98 -2.24
CA ALA A 131 -13.14 -3.96 -1.40
C ALA A 131 -13.10 -5.16 -0.48
N HIS A 132 -11.92 -5.63 -0.20
CA HIS A 132 -11.68 -6.75 0.69
C HIS A 132 -10.80 -6.28 1.83
N SER A 133 -11.13 -6.73 3.03
CA SER A 133 -10.43 -6.34 4.23
C SER A 133 -10.01 -7.55 5.03
N ILE A 134 -8.82 -7.46 5.60
CA ILE A 134 -8.34 -8.37 6.62
C ILE A 134 -7.87 -7.55 7.83
N ALA A 135 -8.04 -8.08 9.03
CA ALA A 135 -7.58 -7.44 10.25
C ALA A 135 -7.11 -8.47 11.26
N VAL A 136 -5.94 -8.24 11.86
CA VAL A 136 -5.41 -9.05 12.95
C VAL A 136 -5.82 -8.40 14.27
N MET A 137 -6.27 -9.20 15.21
CA MET A 137 -6.64 -8.79 16.57
C MET A 137 -5.51 -8.99 17.56
N GLU A 138 -5.59 -8.34 18.72
CA GLU A 138 -4.65 -8.56 19.84
C GLU A 138 -4.54 -10.03 20.27
N ASP A 139 -5.63 -10.79 20.18
CA ASP A 139 -5.68 -12.21 20.56
C ASP A 139 -5.19 -13.16 19.44
N GLY A 140 -4.68 -12.61 18.33
CA GLY A 140 -4.16 -13.38 17.19
C GLY A 140 -5.21 -13.89 16.20
N ARG A 141 -6.48 -13.58 16.43
CA ARG A 141 -7.55 -13.84 15.44
C ARG A 141 -7.39 -12.97 14.20
N LEU A 142 -7.81 -13.50 13.06
CA LEU A 142 -7.78 -12.83 11.76
C LEU A 142 -9.19 -12.69 11.22
N TYR A 143 -9.71 -11.46 11.23
CA TYR A 143 -10.96 -11.11 10.56
C TYR A 143 -10.75 -10.97 9.06
N ARG A 144 -11.78 -11.35 8.30
CA ARG A 144 -11.76 -11.41 6.84
C ARG A 144 -13.13 -10.99 6.34
N TRP A 145 -13.19 -9.96 5.51
CA TRP A 145 -14.44 -9.56 4.88
C TRP A 145 -14.23 -9.32 3.40
N LEU A 146 -14.95 -10.09 2.60
CA LEU A 146 -15.01 -9.93 1.16
C LEU A 146 -16.28 -9.13 0.83
N ALA A 147 -16.19 -7.83 0.51
CA ALA A 147 -17.40 -7.00 0.31
C ALA A 147 -18.23 -7.29 -0.97
N ASN A 148 -18.04 -8.45 -1.58
CA ASN A 148 -18.96 -9.06 -2.56
C ASN A 148 -19.79 -10.19 -1.93
N GLU A 149 -19.59 -10.49 -0.65
CA GLU A 149 -20.28 -11.53 0.09
C GLU A 149 -21.14 -10.86 1.16
N GLY A 150 -22.42 -11.22 1.17
CA GLY A 150 -23.38 -10.72 2.18
C GLY A 150 -23.11 -11.26 3.58
N GLU A 151 -22.17 -12.18 3.76
CA GLU A 151 -21.79 -12.78 5.04
C GLU A 151 -20.28 -12.69 5.21
N VAL A 152 -19.84 -12.37 6.42
CA VAL A 152 -18.43 -12.35 6.80
C VAL A 152 -17.94 -13.77 7.02
N GLU A 153 -16.84 -14.13 6.38
CA GLU A 153 -16.14 -15.41 6.54
C GLU A 153 -15.76 -15.66 8.02
N PRO A 154 -15.70 -16.92 8.47
CA PRO A 154 -15.29 -17.26 9.82
C PRO A 154 -13.92 -16.70 10.18
N VAL A 155 -13.77 -16.34 11.45
CA VAL A 155 -12.53 -15.79 11.98
C VAL A 155 -11.41 -16.83 11.88
N GLY A 156 -10.33 -16.46 11.19
CA GLY A 156 -9.12 -17.28 11.06
C GLY A 156 -8.12 -17.04 12.18
N VAL A 157 -6.93 -17.64 12.04
CA VAL A 157 -5.77 -17.38 12.90
C VAL A 157 -4.69 -16.69 12.08
N ALA A 158 -4.10 -15.62 12.62
CA ALA A 158 -2.97 -14.95 12.00
C ALA A 158 -1.72 -15.84 12.01
N SER A 159 -0.89 -15.75 10.96
CA SER A 159 0.34 -16.54 10.91
C SER A 159 1.34 -16.06 11.98
N PRO A 160 2.23 -16.94 12.48
CA PRO A 160 3.29 -16.55 13.41
C PRO A 160 4.19 -15.44 12.87
N GLU A 161 4.47 -15.46 11.56
CA GLU A 161 5.30 -14.44 10.89
C GLU A 161 4.63 -13.08 10.94
N LEU A 162 3.31 -13.02 10.72
CA LEU A 162 2.53 -11.78 10.77
C LEU A 162 2.50 -11.19 12.18
N LEU A 163 2.29 -12.04 13.20
CA LEU A 163 2.30 -11.62 14.61
C LEU A 163 3.69 -11.16 15.07
N ALA A 164 4.74 -11.87 14.64
CA ALA A 164 6.13 -11.51 14.93
C ALA A 164 6.51 -10.17 14.26
N ALA A 165 6.09 -9.96 13.00
CA ALA A 165 6.30 -8.72 12.28
C ALA A 165 5.61 -7.53 12.96
N TYR A 166 4.42 -7.73 13.56
CA TYR A 166 3.75 -6.68 14.33
C TYR A 166 4.43 -6.41 15.68
N GLY A 167 4.81 -7.46 16.43
CA GLY A 167 5.33 -7.35 17.79
C GLY A 167 6.61 -6.52 17.94
N VAL A 168 7.40 -6.40 16.86
CA VAL A 168 8.64 -5.62 16.84
C VAL A 168 8.45 -4.14 16.50
N LEU A 169 7.24 -3.72 16.12
CA LEU A 169 6.97 -2.36 15.66
C LEU A 169 6.54 -1.44 16.79
N ASP A 170 7.11 -0.24 16.80
CA ASP A 170 6.63 0.86 17.64
C ASP A 170 5.69 1.76 16.82
N ALA A 171 4.40 1.41 16.79
CA ALA A 171 3.39 2.12 16.00
C ALA A 171 3.39 3.66 16.23
N PRO A 172 3.45 4.17 17.48
CA PRO A 172 3.60 5.61 17.74
C PRO A 172 4.83 6.27 17.09
N ALA A 173 5.99 5.62 17.10
CA ALA A 173 7.20 6.18 16.48
C ALA A 173 7.08 6.24 14.95
N LEU A 174 6.36 5.29 14.36
CA LEU A 174 6.14 5.25 12.92
C LEU A 174 5.17 6.35 12.46
N ALA A 175 4.14 6.69 13.27
CA ALA A 175 3.21 7.81 13.04
C ALA A 175 3.89 9.13 12.64
N GLN A 176 5.06 9.40 13.22
CA GLN A 176 5.78 10.65 13.05
C GLN A 176 6.69 10.67 11.81
N GLN A 177 6.88 9.52 11.15
CA GLN A 177 7.82 9.35 10.03
C GLN A 177 7.13 9.44 8.66
N TYR A 178 5.80 9.43 8.61
CA TYR A 178 5.06 9.37 7.36
C TYR A 178 4.94 10.75 6.70
N SER A 179 5.52 10.89 5.51
CA SER A 179 5.44 12.15 4.74
C SER A 179 5.07 11.95 3.26
N ALA A 180 4.85 10.71 2.80
CA ALA A 180 4.66 10.44 1.38
C ALA A 180 3.22 10.76 0.90
N PRO A 181 3.04 11.72 0.00
CA PRO A 181 1.75 11.95 -0.65
C PRO A 181 1.45 10.83 -1.65
N CYS A 182 0.25 10.26 -1.61
CA CYS A 182 -0.24 9.34 -2.65
C CYS A 182 -1.18 10.05 -3.64
N PRO A 183 -0.93 9.95 -4.95
CA PRO A 183 -1.88 10.32 -5.99
C PRO A 183 -3.10 9.38 -6.00
N GLY A 184 -4.32 9.91 -5.88
CA GLY A 184 -5.55 9.16 -6.24
C GLY A 184 -6.51 8.88 -5.10
N THR A 185 -7.60 8.17 -5.41
CA THR A 185 -8.57 7.68 -4.41
C THR A 185 -7.92 6.61 -3.52
N PRO A 186 -8.33 6.49 -2.25
CA PRO A 186 -7.79 5.48 -1.33
C PRO A 186 -8.28 4.08 -1.72
N LEU A 187 -7.71 3.53 -2.79
CA LEU A 187 -7.98 2.16 -3.24
C LEU A 187 -7.42 1.14 -2.26
N GLU A 188 -6.38 1.52 -1.53
CA GLU A 188 -5.79 0.70 -0.51
C GLU A 188 -5.50 1.50 0.76
N SER A 189 -5.74 0.87 1.90
CA SER A 189 -5.47 1.45 3.21
C SER A 189 -4.92 0.42 4.18
N LEU A 190 -3.84 0.79 4.87
CA LEU A 190 -3.25 0.01 5.96
C LEU A 190 -3.53 0.74 7.28
N MET A 191 -4.20 0.08 8.21
CA MET A 191 -4.39 0.57 9.57
C MET A 191 -3.37 -0.11 10.49
N LEU A 192 -2.75 0.67 11.37
CA LEU A 192 -1.96 0.21 12.50
C LEU A 192 -2.59 0.76 13.78
N ALA A 193 -2.90 -0.09 14.74
CA ALA A 193 -3.38 0.37 16.03
C ALA A 193 -2.30 1.19 16.73
N GLY A 194 -2.72 2.29 17.35
CA GLY A 194 -1.89 2.99 18.32
C GLY A 194 -1.68 2.12 19.57
N ARG A 195 -0.59 2.38 20.31
CA ARG A 195 -0.39 1.77 21.63
C ARG A 195 -1.08 2.62 22.71
N GLY A 196 -1.82 1.97 23.61
CA GLY A 196 -2.55 2.63 24.70
C GLY A 196 -3.71 3.48 24.17
N GLU A 197 -3.76 4.76 24.56
CA GLU A 197 -4.81 5.70 24.14
C GLU A 197 -4.50 6.40 22.79
N SER A 198 -3.41 6.04 22.12
CA SER A 198 -3.05 6.66 20.85
C SER A 198 -4.07 6.28 19.76
N PRO A 199 -4.53 7.23 18.93
CA PRO A 199 -5.44 6.91 17.83
C PRO A 199 -4.76 5.97 16.83
N PRO A 200 -5.55 5.14 16.11
CA PRO A 200 -5.01 4.31 15.04
C PRO A 200 -4.44 5.18 13.93
N ILE A 201 -3.38 4.68 13.30
CA ILE A 201 -2.75 5.28 12.14
C ILE A 201 -3.38 4.61 10.91
N VAL A 202 -3.91 5.40 9.98
CA VAL A 202 -4.41 4.90 8.70
C VAL A 202 -3.54 5.46 7.57
N LEU A 203 -2.81 4.57 6.90
CA LEU A 203 -1.98 4.89 5.74
C LEU A 203 -2.78 4.62 4.47
N VAL A 204 -2.93 5.65 3.64
CA VAL A 204 -3.51 5.53 2.30
C VAL A 204 -2.40 5.23 1.29
N CYS A 205 -2.65 4.30 0.37
CA CYS A 205 -1.66 3.78 -0.57
C CYS A 205 -0.38 3.26 0.10
N PRO A 206 -0.50 2.24 0.95
CA PRO A 206 0.64 1.72 1.70
C PRO A 206 1.80 1.28 0.82
N GLU A 207 1.58 0.85 -0.44
CA GLU A 207 2.66 0.53 -1.39
C GLU A 207 3.72 1.63 -1.56
N PHE A 208 3.31 2.90 -1.49
CA PHE A 208 4.21 4.05 -1.61
C PHE A 208 4.53 4.69 -0.26
N ALA A 209 3.59 4.67 0.68
CA ALA A 209 3.72 5.37 1.95
C ALA A 209 4.44 4.57 3.04
N VAL A 210 4.50 3.24 2.91
CA VAL A 210 5.07 2.37 3.95
C VAL A 210 6.60 2.52 3.98
N PRO A 211 7.19 2.89 5.13
CA PRO A 211 8.62 2.94 5.31
C PRO A 211 9.22 1.52 5.32
N SER A 212 10.51 1.41 5.04
CA SER A 212 11.23 0.12 5.02
C SER A 212 11.07 -0.70 6.30
N THR A 213 10.89 -0.05 7.46
CA THR A 213 10.64 -0.69 8.75
C THR A 213 9.29 -1.42 8.83
N LEU A 214 8.27 -0.93 8.11
CA LEU A 214 6.92 -1.50 8.07
C LEU A 214 6.69 -2.41 6.85
N GLN A 215 7.59 -2.37 5.88
CA GLN A 215 7.49 -3.12 4.64
C GLN A 215 7.26 -4.63 4.86
N PRO A 216 7.98 -5.32 5.75
CA PRO A 216 7.76 -6.76 5.96
C PRO A 216 6.35 -7.08 6.46
N LEU A 217 5.79 -6.25 7.36
CA LEU A 217 4.43 -6.41 7.86
C LEU A 217 3.40 -6.23 6.73
N TYR A 218 3.55 -5.18 5.91
CA TYR A 218 2.64 -4.94 4.81
C TYR A 218 2.69 -6.06 3.75
N VAL A 219 3.88 -6.58 3.44
CA VAL A 219 4.05 -7.75 2.54
C VAL A 219 3.36 -8.99 3.10
N ALA A 220 3.49 -9.27 4.40
CA ALA A 220 2.83 -10.41 5.04
C ALA A 220 1.29 -10.29 5.02
N LEU A 221 0.74 -9.09 5.24
CA LEU A 221 -0.69 -8.84 5.12
C LEU A 221 -1.19 -8.99 3.68
N ASP A 222 -0.43 -8.46 2.72
CA ASP A 222 -0.76 -8.64 1.31
C ASP A 222 -0.81 -10.12 0.92
N ALA A 223 0.16 -10.92 1.37
CA ALA A 223 0.18 -12.35 1.12
C ALA A 223 -1.06 -13.03 1.72
N ALA A 224 -1.40 -12.72 2.98
CA ALA A 224 -2.59 -13.25 3.63
C ALA A 224 -3.90 -12.85 2.90
N LEU A 225 -3.99 -11.63 2.40
CA LEU A 225 -5.13 -11.17 1.60
C LEU A 225 -5.17 -11.90 0.24
N ARG A 226 -4.02 -12.09 -0.40
CA ARG A 226 -3.92 -12.82 -1.68
C ARG A 226 -4.36 -14.27 -1.54
N ASP A 227 -3.95 -14.94 -0.48
CA ASP A 227 -4.33 -16.32 -0.19
C ASP A 227 -5.84 -16.44 0.02
N LEU A 228 -6.44 -15.48 0.73
CA LEU A 228 -7.90 -15.39 0.87
C LEU A 228 -8.58 -15.26 -0.49
N LEU A 229 -8.11 -14.33 -1.32
CA LEU A 229 -8.69 -14.09 -2.65
C LEU A 229 -8.56 -15.30 -3.57
N ALA A 230 -7.45 -16.05 -3.50
CA ALA A 230 -7.23 -17.24 -4.29
C ALA A 230 -8.25 -18.36 -3.99
N THR A 231 -8.81 -18.38 -2.79
CA THR A 231 -9.87 -19.33 -2.41
C THR A 231 -11.28 -18.85 -2.78
N SER A 232 -11.43 -17.56 -3.10
CA SER A 232 -12.69 -16.95 -3.49
C SER A 232 -12.81 -16.85 -5.03
N GLN A 233 -14.02 -16.70 -5.56
CA GLN A 233 -14.20 -16.31 -6.97
C GLN A 233 -13.86 -14.82 -7.20
N ALA A 234 -13.52 -14.06 -6.15
CA ALA A 234 -13.14 -12.67 -6.22
C ALA A 234 -11.66 -12.55 -6.62
N THR A 235 -11.36 -12.56 -7.92
CA THR A 235 -10.06 -12.09 -8.38
C THR A 235 -10.01 -10.56 -8.26
N LEU A 236 -9.27 -10.05 -7.29
CA LEU A 236 -8.84 -8.65 -7.32
C LEU A 236 -7.45 -8.55 -7.93
N PRO A 237 -7.31 -8.01 -9.15
CA PRO A 237 -6.02 -7.47 -9.55
C PRO A 237 -5.67 -6.35 -8.56
N ARG A 238 -4.42 -6.30 -8.12
CA ARG A 238 -3.93 -5.12 -7.41
C ARG A 238 -4.17 -3.87 -8.28
N PRO A 239 -4.45 -2.71 -7.68
CA PRO A 239 -4.32 -1.45 -8.40
C PRO A 239 -2.99 -1.43 -9.16
N PRO A 240 -2.95 -0.92 -10.40
CA PRO A 240 -1.71 -0.86 -11.17
C PRO A 240 -0.61 -0.18 -10.36
N ALA A 241 0.41 -0.94 -9.98
CA ALA A 241 1.55 -0.45 -9.23
C ALA A 241 2.63 -0.02 -10.21
N THR A 242 3.00 1.26 -10.17
CA THR A 242 4.16 1.75 -10.93
C THR A 242 5.48 1.23 -10.36
N PHE A 243 5.48 0.79 -9.09
CA PHE A 243 6.64 0.28 -8.37
C PHE A 243 6.27 -1.01 -7.65
N PRO A 244 6.89 -2.16 -8.00
CA PRO A 244 6.55 -3.43 -7.36
C PRO A 244 6.74 -3.38 -5.84
N LEU A 245 5.87 -4.08 -5.11
CA LEU A 245 5.90 -4.06 -3.65
C LEU A 245 7.20 -4.63 -3.08
N ASP A 246 7.73 -5.67 -3.71
CA ASP A 246 8.97 -6.32 -3.34
C ASP A 246 10.21 -5.67 -3.95
N ALA A 247 10.05 -4.60 -4.73
CA ALA A 247 11.17 -3.80 -5.21
C ALA A 247 11.68 -2.83 -4.13
N VAL A 248 13.00 -2.69 -4.07
CA VAL A 248 13.70 -1.65 -3.30
C VAL A 248 14.17 -0.51 -4.18
N LEU A 249 14.34 -0.76 -5.49
CA LEU A 249 14.76 0.22 -6.47
C LEU A 249 14.18 -0.10 -7.85
N ASP A 250 13.68 0.91 -8.56
CA ASP A 250 13.32 0.81 -9.97
C ASP A 250 13.89 2.02 -10.72
N TYR A 251 14.71 1.75 -11.71
CA TYR A 251 15.37 2.76 -12.52
C TYR A 251 15.01 2.55 -13.99
N GLN A 252 14.27 3.51 -14.56
CA GLN A 252 13.94 3.56 -15.97
C GLN A 252 14.81 4.62 -16.62
N ARG A 253 15.62 4.25 -17.61
CA ARG A 253 16.48 5.17 -18.34
C ARG A 253 15.78 5.65 -19.61
N SER A 254 16.13 6.86 -20.04
CA SER A 254 15.51 7.53 -21.19
C SER A 254 15.68 6.82 -22.54
N ASP A 255 16.53 5.80 -22.63
CA ASP A 255 16.72 4.94 -23.80
C ASP A 255 15.81 3.70 -23.81
N GLY A 256 14.94 3.55 -22.79
CA GLY A 256 14.04 2.40 -22.65
C GLY A 256 14.67 1.19 -21.95
N ALA A 257 15.89 1.33 -21.42
CA ALA A 257 16.48 0.35 -20.51
C ALA A 257 15.90 0.51 -19.10
N GLN A 258 15.68 -0.60 -18.40
CA GLN A 258 15.15 -0.60 -17.04
C GLN A 258 15.95 -1.54 -16.15
N LEU A 259 16.19 -1.13 -14.91
CA LEU A 259 16.74 -1.94 -13.83
C LEU A 259 15.79 -1.93 -12.64
N THR A 260 15.31 -3.10 -12.23
CA THR A 260 14.56 -3.28 -10.98
C THR A 260 15.38 -4.15 -10.03
N ILE A 261 15.53 -3.71 -8.78
CA ILE A 261 16.21 -4.48 -7.71
C ILE A 261 15.19 -4.80 -6.63
N PHE A 262 15.13 -6.07 -6.25
CA PHE A 262 14.17 -6.63 -5.29
C PHE A 262 14.79 -6.80 -3.89
N MET A 263 13.92 -6.95 -2.87
CA MET A 263 14.32 -7.16 -1.48
C MET A 263 15.10 -8.46 -1.25
N ASP A 264 15.01 -9.43 -2.16
CA ASP A 264 15.75 -10.69 -2.13
C ASP A 264 17.10 -10.62 -2.86
N ASP A 265 17.59 -9.40 -3.12
CA ASP A 265 18.81 -9.07 -3.85
C ASP A 265 18.80 -9.46 -5.34
N THR A 266 17.65 -9.88 -5.88
CA THR A 266 17.51 -10.10 -7.33
C THR A 266 17.50 -8.76 -8.05
N ALA A 267 18.33 -8.63 -9.08
CA ALA A 267 18.31 -7.53 -10.04
C ALA A 267 17.79 -8.03 -11.39
N VAL A 268 16.85 -7.31 -11.97
CA VAL A 268 16.26 -7.60 -13.27
C VAL A 268 16.49 -6.40 -14.18
N ALA A 269 17.23 -6.62 -15.26
CA ALA A 269 17.45 -5.64 -16.32
C ALA A 269 16.59 -5.98 -17.55
N THR A 270 16.00 -4.96 -18.17
CA THR A 270 15.29 -5.11 -19.43
C THR A 270 15.62 -4.01 -20.42
N LEU A 271 15.48 -4.30 -21.72
CA LEU A 271 15.58 -3.30 -22.79
C LEU A 271 14.33 -3.34 -23.66
N ASN A 272 13.59 -2.22 -23.71
CA ASN A 272 12.36 -2.07 -24.50
C ASN A 272 11.34 -3.20 -24.28
N ASN A 273 11.24 -3.71 -23.03
CA ASN A 273 10.33 -4.79 -22.63
C ASN A 273 10.49 -6.11 -23.43
N SER A 274 11.62 -6.33 -24.10
CA SER A 274 11.79 -7.44 -25.06
C SER A 274 12.77 -8.51 -24.59
N GLN A 275 13.80 -8.12 -23.83
CA GLN A 275 14.79 -9.03 -23.24
C GLN A 275 14.86 -8.77 -21.74
N THR A 276 14.75 -9.84 -20.95
CA THR A 276 14.85 -9.80 -19.48
C THR A 276 16.06 -10.60 -19.05
N ILE A 277 16.97 -9.96 -18.32
CA ILE A 277 18.17 -10.58 -17.75
C ILE A 277 18.09 -10.42 -16.25
N SER A 278 18.28 -11.50 -15.50
CA SER A 278 18.31 -11.47 -14.05
C SER A 278 19.69 -11.84 -13.51
N ALA A 279 20.07 -11.23 -12.39
CA ALA A 279 21.25 -11.55 -11.62
C ALA A 279 20.93 -11.43 -10.12
N THR A 280 21.76 -12.03 -9.28
CA THR A 280 21.68 -11.87 -7.82
C THR A 280 22.84 -10.96 -7.38
N LEU A 281 22.52 -9.87 -6.71
CA LEU A 281 23.49 -8.96 -6.14
C LEU A 281 23.89 -9.42 -4.72
N SER A 282 24.97 -8.85 -4.18
CA SER A 282 25.23 -8.99 -2.75
C SER A 282 24.34 -8.04 -1.95
N SER A 283 23.83 -8.47 -0.79
CA SER A 283 22.99 -7.60 0.05
C SER A 283 23.71 -6.31 0.46
N SER A 284 25.04 -6.37 0.66
CA SER A 284 25.87 -5.18 0.92
C SER A 284 25.87 -4.18 -0.23
N GLN A 285 25.85 -4.66 -1.47
CA GLN A 285 25.78 -3.80 -2.65
C GLN A 285 24.42 -3.11 -2.74
N VAL A 286 23.33 -3.85 -2.53
CA VAL A 286 21.96 -3.30 -2.52
C VAL A 286 21.78 -2.23 -1.44
N ILE A 287 22.25 -2.52 -0.21
CA ILE A 287 22.19 -1.57 0.90
C ILE A 287 23.04 -0.33 0.61
N SER A 288 24.27 -0.51 0.09
CA SER A 288 25.16 0.61 -0.25
C SER A 288 24.51 1.53 -1.29
N LEU A 289 24.02 0.96 -2.39
CA LEU A 289 23.42 1.69 -3.49
C LEU A 289 22.19 2.50 -3.03
N THR A 290 21.25 1.85 -2.35
CA THR A 290 20.03 2.52 -1.85
C THR A 290 20.35 3.59 -0.82
N THR A 291 21.31 3.35 0.09
CA THR A 291 21.74 4.33 1.10
C THR A 291 22.39 5.55 0.45
N GLN A 292 23.28 5.37 -0.52
CA GLN A 292 23.95 6.46 -1.22
C GLN A 292 22.94 7.32 -2.00
N LEU A 293 21.99 6.69 -2.71
CA LEU A 293 20.93 7.38 -3.44
C LEU A 293 20.05 8.21 -2.51
N LEU A 294 19.62 7.65 -1.37
CA LEU A 294 18.82 8.38 -0.38
C LEU A 294 19.63 9.52 0.28
N ALA A 295 20.92 9.29 0.56
CA ALA A 295 21.81 10.29 1.17
C ALA A 295 22.18 11.45 0.22
N SER A 296 22.02 11.28 -1.10
CA SER A 296 22.31 12.33 -2.08
C SER A 296 21.45 13.59 -1.91
N GLY A 297 20.25 13.45 -1.33
CA GLY A 297 19.25 14.52 -1.27
C GLY A 297 18.59 14.87 -2.60
N SER A 298 18.93 14.14 -3.68
CA SER A 298 18.37 14.35 -5.03
C SER A 298 16.98 13.74 -5.21
N LEU A 299 16.56 12.86 -4.28
CA LEU A 299 15.26 12.20 -4.29
C LEU A 299 14.24 12.91 -3.39
N ARG A 300 12.95 12.88 -3.77
CA ARG A 300 11.83 13.43 -2.99
C ARG A 300 10.88 12.33 -2.54
N THR A 301 10.28 12.46 -1.35
CA THR A 301 9.29 11.47 -0.87
C THR A 301 7.98 11.54 -1.65
N GLY A 302 7.41 10.38 -1.97
CA GLY A 302 6.17 10.22 -2.74
C GLY A 302 6.42 10.02 -4.24
N LEU A 303 5.34 9.97 -5.03
CA LEU A 303 5.37 9.85 -6.50
C LEU A 303 5.15 11.22 -7.18
N SER A 304 5.95 12.21 -6.80
CA SER A 304 5.85 13.58 -7.29
C SER A 304 6.08 13.73 -8.80
N THR A 305 6.90 12.87 -9.42
CA THR A 305 7.20 12.87 -10.86
C THR A 305 6.05 12.36 -11.71
N PHE A 306 5.13 11.60 -11.13
CA PHE A 306 3.96 11.02 -11.82
C PHE A 306 2.70 11.90 -11.72
N LEU A 307 2.66 12.84 -10.78
CA LEU A 307 1.57 13.80 -10.57
C LEU A 307 1.49 14.93 -11.62
N GLY A 308 2.45 15.00 -12.55
CA GLY A 308 2.66 16.14 -13.45
C GLY A 308 2.12 16.01 -14.88
N ALA A 309 1.32 14.98 -15.22
CA ALA A 309 0.76 14.84 -16.57
C ALA A 309 -0.63 15.49 -16.72
N GLY A 310 -0.82 16.68 -16.15
CA GLY A 310 -1.95 17.54 -16.50
C GLY A 310 -1.72 18.12 -17.90
N THR A 311 -2.28 17.47 -18.92
CA THR A 311 -2.54 18.04 -20.26
C THR A 311 -1.44 18.95 -20.85
N ALA A 312 -0.27 18.42 -21.25
CA ALA A 312 0.65 19.18 -22.11
C ALA A 312 1.73 18.31 -22.79
N THR A 313 1.65 18.20 -24.13
CA THR A 313 2.75 17.89 -25.08
C THR A 313 3.51 16.55 -24.90
N PRO A 314 4.18 16.02 -25.95
CA PRO A 314 5.02 14.84 -25.77
C PRO A 314 6.17 15.21 -24.83
N VAL A 315 6.14 14.65 -23.62
CA VAL A 315 7.22 14.79 -22.65
C VAL A 315 8.45 14.12 -23.28
N ALA A 316 9.53 14.88 -23.50
CA ALA A 316 10.80 14.31 -23.91
C ALA A 316 11.16 13.12 -23.00
N THR A 317 11.70 12.03 -23.53
CA THR A 317 11.97 10.82 -22.74
C THR A 317 12.86 11.16 -21.54
N ARG A 318 12.38 10.85 -20.33
CA ARG A 318 13.09 11.11 -19.08
C ARG A 318 13.54 9.81 -18.46
N SER A 319 14.62 9.88 -17.71
CA SER A 319 14.96 8.80 -16.79
C SER A 319 14.25 9.05 -15.47
N VAL A 320 13.71 8.01 -14.87
CA VAL A 320 12.96 8.03 -13.61
C VAL A 320 13.61 7.02 -12.66
N LEU A 321 13.79 7.42 -11.41
CA LEU A 321 14.28 6.55 -10.35
C LEU A 321 13.29 6.54 -9.20
N LEU A 322 12.95 5.34 -8.74
CA LEU A 322 12.18 5.07 -7.54
C LEU A 322 13.06 4.30 -6.56
N VAL A 323 13.10 4.73 -5.31
CA VAL A 323 13.86 4.06 -4.23
C VAL A 323 13.00 3.93 -2.99
N ARG A 324 12.88 2.73 -2.44
CA ARG A 324 12.22 2.51 -1.15
C ARG A 324 13.16 2.88 -0.01
N GLY A 325 12.68 3.68 0.95
CA GLY A 325 13.49 4.21 2.03
C GLY A 325 12.72 4.40 3.35
N PRO A 326 13.31 5.12 4.31
CA PRO A 326 12.76 5.27 5.66
C PRO A 326 11.51 6.17 5.73
N GLY A 327 11.25 7.01 4.73
CA GLY A 327 10.03 7.83 4.62
C GLY A 327 8.98 7.29 3.63
N GLY A 328 9.14 6.04 3.16
CA GLY A 328 8.34 5.46 2.08
C GLY A 328 9.12 5.37 0.77
N VAL A 329 8.42 5.48 -0.36
CA VAL A 329 9.03 5.54 -1.70
C VAL A 329 9.48 6.97 -1.99
N TYR A 330 10.68 7.09 -2.53
CA TYR A 330 11.25 8.34 -3.01
C TYR A 330 11.38 8.31 -4.52
N ASP A 331 11.14 9.45 -5.18
CA ASP A 331 11.22 9.58 -6.61
C ASP A 331 12.06 10.78 -7.08
N ALA A 332 12.58 10.65 -8.30
CA ALA A 332 13.20 11.72 -9.05
C ALA A 332 13.19 11.42 -10.56
N GLN A 333 13.32 12.47 -11.36
CA GLN A 333 13.40 12.38 -12.81
C GLN A 333 14.46 13.31 -13.38
N TRP A 334 15.10 12.88 -14.47
CA TRP A 334 16.13 13.65 -15.17
C TRP A 334 15.92 13.58 -16.68
N SER A 335 16.22 14.67 -17.38
CA SER A 335 16.21 14.70 -18.86
C SER A 335 17.44 14.05 -19.48
N ASP A 336 18.56 14.01 -18.76
CA ASP A 336 19.81 13.38 -19.18
C ASP A 336 20.42 12.66 -17.98
N ALA A 337 20.27 11.33 -17.92
CA ALA A 337 20.74 10.54 -16.80
C ALA A 337 22.21 10.13 -16.89
N PHE A 338 22.83 10.19 -18.07
CA PHE A 338 24.21 9.73 -18.25
C PHE A 338 25.22 10.65 -17.55
N ASN A 339 24.84 11.91 -17.33
CA ASN A 339 25.66 12.92 -16.68
C ASN A 339 25.30 13.17 -15.21
N VAL A 340 24.42 12.35 -14.62
CA VAL A 340 24.00 12.47 -13.21
C VAL A 340 24.89 11.59 -12.36
N VAL A 341 25.64 12.21 -11.44
CA VAL A 341 26.62 11.52 -10.59
C VAL A 341 25.98 10.39 -9.77
N GLU A 342 24.78 10.64 -9.26
CA GLU A 342 23.99 9.69 -8.48
C GLU A 342 23.56 8.45 -9.27
N LEU A 343 23.52 8.55 -10.61
CA LEU A 343 23.10 7.45 -11.48
C LEU A 343 24.28 6.70 -12.11
N VAL A 344 25.54 7.07 -11.84
CA VAL A 344 26.71 6.44 -12.47
C VAL A 344 26.77 4.94 -12.17
N GLU A 345 26.64 4.56 -10.89
CA GLU A 345 26.70 3.16 -10.47
C GLU A 345 25.50 2.36 -11.02
N LEU A 346 24.31 2.97 -11.05
CA LEU A 346 23.11 2.36 -11.66
C LEU A 346 23.26 2.16 -13.16
N ASN A 347 23.78 3.14 -13.87
CA ASN A 347 24.03 3.06 -15.31
C ASN A 347 25.06 1.98 -15.63
N GLN A 348 26.12 1.89 -14.82
CA GLN A 348 27.13 0.85 -14.96
C GLN A 348 26.51 -0.53 -14.75
N LEU A 349 25.82 -0.76 -13.63
CA LEU A 349 25.18 -2.04 -13.33
C LEU A 349 24.17 -2.45 -14.41
N LEU A 350 23.31 -1.52 -14.86
CA LEU A 350 22.35 -1.79 -15.92
C LEU A 350 23.05 -2.17 -17.24
N ASN A 351 24.12 -1.47 -17.60
CA ASN A 351 24.87 -1.79 -18.81
C ASN A 351 25.56 -3.15 -18.70
N GLU A 352 26.21 -3.48 -17.57
CA GLU A 352 26.86 -4.77 -17.32
C GLU A 352 25.88 -5.95 -17.45
N LEU A 353 24.68 -5.80 -16.89
CA LEU A 353 23.62 -6.81 -17.01
C LEU A 353 23.14 -6.96 -18.46
N LEU A 354 22.95 -5.85 -19.18
CA LEU A 354 22.47 -5.89 -20.57
C LEU A 354 23.52 -6.38 -21.57
N THR A 355 24.81 -6.16 -21.33
CA THR A 355 25.89 -6.66 -22.18
C THR A 355 26.33 -8.08 -21.84
N GLY A 356 25.90 -8.62 -20.69
CA GLY A 356 26.28 -9.96 -20.21
C GLY A 356 27.67 -10.03 -19.59
N GLU A 357 28.30 -8.89 -19.33
CA GLU A 357 29.58 -8.78 -18.62
C GLU A 357 29.32 -8.80 -17.11
N THR A 358 28.83 -9.90 -16.56
CA THR A 358 28.71 -10.04 -15.09
C THR A 358 30.10 -10.22 -14.48
N ALA A 359 30.72 -9.11 -14.10
CA ALA A 359 31.85 -9.13 -13.18
C ALA A 359 31.33 -9.49 -11.78
N VAL A 360 31.40 -10.77 -11.43
CA VAL A 360 31.47 -11.17 -10.03
C VAL A 360 32.63 -10.38 -9.42
N PRO A 361 32.46 -9.55 -8.37
CA PRO A 361 33.61 -9.01 -7.65
C PRO A 361 34.23 -10.18 -6.89
N ASN A 362 35.07 -10.94 -7.58
CA ASN A 362 35.93 -11.90 -6.94
C ASN A 362 36.89 -11.06 -6.08
N SER A 363 36.67 -11.05 -4.77
CA SER A 363 37.72 -10.68 -3.82
C SER A 363 38.79 -11.78 -3.87
N ALA A 364 39.52 -11.83 -4.98
CA ALA A 364 40.77 -12.53 -5.10
C ALA A 364 41.85 -11.45 -5.05
N SER A 365 42.38 -11.24 -3.85
CA SER A 365 43.65 -10.55 -3.65
C SER A 365 44.72 -11.27 -4.47
N THR A 366 45.09 -10.70 -5.60
CA THR A 366 46.27 -11.13 -6.36
C THR A 366 47.52 -10.84 -5.52
N PRO A 367 48.43 -11.82 -5.31
CA PRO A 367 49.69 -11.58 -4.62
C PRO A 367 50.54 -10.61 -5.44
N GLY A 368 51.03 -9.55 -4.82
CA GLY A 368 52.01 -8.65 -5.42
C GLY A 368 53.32 -9.38 -5.74
N PRO A 369 54.11 -8.89 -6.70
CA PRO A 369 55.35 -9.53 -7.12
C PRO A 369 56.37 -9.53 -5.97
N GLU A 370 57.07 -10.66 -5.82
CA GLU A 370 58.25 -10.85 -4.96
C GLU A 370 59.26 -9.71 -5.17
N GLU A 371 59.30 -8.78 -4.22
CA GLU A 371 60.43 -7.88 -4.06
C GLU A 371 61.51 -8.65 -3.29
N THR A 372 62.61 -8.92 -3.98
CA THR A 372 63.78 -9.61 -3.44
C THR A 372 64.38 -8.75 -2.32
N ALA A 373 64.20 -9.17 -1.07
CA ALA A 373 64.84 -8.54 0.07
C ALA A 373 66.37 -8.71 -0.01
N VAL A 374 67.07 -7.58 -0.07
CA VAL A 374 68.53 -7.49 0.14
C VAL A 374 68.81 -7.77 1.62
N PRO A 375 69.81 -8.59 1.97
CA PRO A 375 70.07 -8.93 3.37
C PRO A 375 70.63 -7.74 4.14
N ASP A 376 70.01 -7.49 5.30
CA ASP A 376 70.33 -6.46 6.27
C ASP A 376 71.67 -6.77 6.96
N GLU A 377 72.63 -5.84 6.90
CA GLU A 377 73.88 -5.96 7.66
C GLU A 377 73.58 -5.81 9.15
N THR A 378 73.86 -6.88 9.90
CA THR A 378 73.82 -6.89 11.37
C THR A 378 75.00 -6.09 11.94
N PRO A 379 74.78 -5.11 12.85
CA PRO A 379 75.86 -4.64 13.70
C PRO A 379 75.97 -5.53 14.95
N THR A 380 77.12 -6.18 15.08
CA THR A 380 77.59 -6.95 16.25
C THR A 380 77.75 -6.02 17.48
N PRO A 381 77.40 -6.49 18.70
CA PRO A 381 77.57 -5.72 19.93
C PRO A 381 79.04 -5.68 20.37
N THR A 382 79.50 -4.50 20.80
CA THR A 382 80.78 -4.35 21.51
C THR A 382 80.57 -4.58 23.01
N PRO A 383 81.38 -5.42 23.69
CA PRO A 383 81.23 -5.70 25.10
C PRO A 383 81.87 -4.60 25.96
N ASP A 384 81.28 -4.40 27.13
CA ASP A 384 81.77 -3.53 28.21
C ASP A 384 82.87 -4.24 29.00
N SER A 385 83.99 -3.55 29.27
CA SER A 385 84.97 -3.78 30.36
C SER A 385 86.18 -2.83 30.21
N GLY A 386 86.30 -1.85 31.11
CA GLY A 386 87.48 -0.99 31.27
C GLY A 386 87.25 0.20 32.17
#